data_AF-A0A1F3A0Y9-F1
#
_entry.id   AF-A0A1F3A0Y9-F1
#
_cell.length_a   1.000
_cell.length_b   1.000
_cell.length_c   1.000
_cell.angle_alpha   90.00
_cell.angle_beta   90.00
_cell.angle_gamma   90.00
#
_symmetry.space_group_name_H-M   'P 1'
#
loop_
_entity.id
_entity.type
_entity.pdbx_description
1 polymer ?
#
loop_
_entity_poly.entity_id
_entity_poly.type
_entity_poly.pdbx_seq_one_letter_code
_entity_poly.pdbx_strand_id
1 'polypeptide(L)'
;MSNREIGKLSSALIALLEQESKALRKRNYELIASLAHHKEKLAEAVELAVSRIAGGGDDALVEMLSMINEKAKRNAEQLAAVKQGFLDARRRIEAIAEAEAKSGLYSAGGQRIAAARSAVASRSV
;
A
#
# COMPACT_ATOMS: atom_id res chain seq x y z
N MET A 1 33.57 2.59 -3.78
CA MET A 1 32.69 1.51 -4.26
C MET A 1 32.99 1.30 -5.74
N SER A 2 33.07 0.05 -6.16
CA SER A 2 33.31 -0.32 -7.57
C SER A 2 31.99 -0.43 -8.35
N ASN A 3 32.02 -0.26 -9.68
CA ASN A 3 30.85 -0.49 -10.54
C ASN A 3 30.22 -1.88 -10.33
N ARG A 4 31.03 -2.89 -9.97
CA ARG A 4 30.57 -4.24 -9.64
C ARG A 4 29.70 -4.30 -8.38
N GLU A 5 30.00 -3.48 -7.37
CA GLU A 5 29.19 -3.40 -6.15
C GLU A 5 27.85 -2.71 -6.43
N ILE A 6 27.87 -1.68 -7.27
CA ILE A 6 26.65 -0.96 -7.69
C ILE A 6 25.76 -1.89 -8.52
N GLY A 7 26.32 -2.66 -9.46
CA GLY A 7 25.57 -3.65 -10.23
C GLY A 7 24.91 -4.72 -9.34
N LYS A 8 25.56 -5.13 -8.24
CA LYS A 8 24.95 -6.06 -7.26
C LYS A 8 23.79 -5.41 -6.51
N LEU A 9 23.96 -4.18 -6.03
CA LEU A 9 22.89 -3.44 -5.34
C LEU A 9 21.70 -3.20 -6.27
N SER A 10 21.95 -2.78 -7.51
CA SER A 10 20.93 -2.60 -8.55
C SER A 10 20.20 -3.91 -8.86
N SER A 11 20.91 -5.03 -8.99
CA SER A 11 20.29 -6.35 -9.23
C SER A 11 19.39 -6.78 -8.07
N ALA A 12 19.84 -6.55 -6.83
CA ALA A 12 19.02 -6.82 -5.65
C ALA A 12 17.76 -5.94 -5.61
N LEU A 13 17.84 -4.69 -6.06
CA LEU A 13 16.71 -3.77 -6.14
C LEU A 13 15.69 -4.20 -7.20
N ILE A 14 16.17 -4.66 -8.36
CA ILE A 14 15.32 -5.26 -9.40
C ILE A 14 14.56 -6.47 -8.84
N ALA A 15 15.24 -7.36 -8.12
CA ALA A 15 14.61 -8.53 -7.51
C ALA A 15 13.52 -8.15 -6.49
N LEU A 16 13.76 -7.14 -5.65
CA LEU A 16 12.73 -6.61 -4.73
C LEU A 16 11.53 -6.03 -5.48
N LEU A 17 11.76 -5.26 -6.55
CA LEU A 17 10.69 -4.72 -7.38
C LEU A 17 9.88 -5.82 -8.09
N GLU A 18 10.50 -6.96 -8.42
CA GLU A 18 9.79 -8.15 -8.93
C GLU A 18 8.94 -8.83 -7.87
N GLN A 19 9.46 -8.97 -6.66
CA GLN A 19 8.70 -9.51 -5.55
C GLN A 19 7.50 -8.62 -5.22
N GLU A 20 7.67 -7.29 -5.23
CA GLU A 20 6.60 -6.33 -5.01
C GLU A 20 5.49 -6.46 -6.08
N SER A 21 5.87 -6.55 -7.36
CA SER A 21 4.90 -6.75 -8.45
C SER A 21 4.13 -8.07 -8.32
N LYS A 22 4.83 -9.16 -7.92
CA LYS A 22 4.18 -10.46 -7.65
C LYS A 22 3.24 -10.36 -6.44
N ALA A 23 3.64 -9.67 -5.38
CA ALA A 23 2.82 -9.48 -4.19
C ALA A 23 1.57 -8.65 -4.49
N LEU A 24 1.69 -7.60 -5.30
CA LEU A 24 0.57 -6.79 -5.81
C LEU A 24 -0.44 -7.64 -6.57
N ARG A 25 0.01 -8.47 -7.52
CA ARG A 25 -0.87 -9.39 -8.26
C ARG A 25 -1.59 -10.39 -7.36
N LYS A 26 -0.90 -10.88 -6.33
CA LYS A 26 -1.47 -11.82 -5.35
C LYS A 26 -2.26 -11.15 -4.23
N ARG A 27 -2.37 -9.82 -4.21
CA ARG A 27 -3.00 -9.02 -3.14
C ARG A 27 -2.43 -9.33 -1.74
N ASN A 28 -1.15 -9.69 -1.67
CA ASN A 28 -0.47 -9.94 -0.40
C ASN A 28 0.09 -8.62 0.16
N TYR A 29 -0.77 -7.86 0.84
CA TYR A 29 -0.45 -6.51 1.32
C TYR A 29 0.56 -6.49 2.48
N GLU A 30 0.58 -7.55 3.30
CA GLU A 30 1.57 -7.70 4.38
C GLU A 30 2.98 -7.81 3.80
N LEU A 31 3.15 -8.63 2.75
CA LEU A 31 4.42 -8.77 2.05
C LEU A 31 4.84 -7.45 1.40
N ILE A 32 3.90 -6.70 0.78
CA ILE A 32 4.18 -5.39 0.19
C ILE A 32 4.75 -4.42 1.24
N ALA A 33 4.16 -4.35 2.44
CA ALA A 33 4.63 -3.49 3.51
C ALA A 33 6.07 -3.85 3.95
N SER A 34 6.36 -5.16 4.08
CA SER A 34 7.71 -5.62 4.41
C SER A 34 8.75 -5.33 3.32
N LEU A 35 8.34 -5.39 2.04
CA LEU A 35 9.22 -5.10 0.90
C LEU A 35 9.50 -3.61 0.76
N ALA A 36 8.56 -2.74 1.13
CA ALA A 36 8.74 -1.28 1.06
C ALA A 36 9.94 -0.81 1.89
N HIS A 37 10.09 -1.31 3.11
CA HIS A 37 11.20 -0.93 3.99
C HIS A 37 12.57 -1.40 3.46
N HIS A 38 12.65 -2.60 2.88
CA HIS A 38 13.87 -3.09 2.27
C HIS A 38 14.22 -2.34 0.98
N LYS A 39 13.20 -1.97 0.19
CA LYS A 39 13.36 -1.21 -1.05
C LYS A 39 13.91 0.19 -0.79
N GLU A 40 13.42 0.89 0.23
CA GLU A 40 13.88 2.23 0.61
C GLU A 40 15.37 2.24 0.96
N LYS A 41 15.79 1.38 1.90
CA LYS A 41 17.20 1.23 2.30
C LYS A 41 18.13 0.91 1.12
N LEU A 42 17.67 0.04 0.21
CA LEU A 42 18.47 -0.37 -0.93
C LEU A 42 18.52 0.71 -2.02
N ALA A 43 17.44 1.48 -2.21
CA ALA A 43 17.41 2.63 -3.11
C ALA A 43 18.36 3.74 -2.65
N GLU A 44 18.34 4.07 -1.36
CA GLU A 44 19.29 5.01 -0.75
C GLU A 44 20.75 4.55 -0.96
N ALA A 45 21.02 3.25 -0.76
CA ALA A 45 22.36 2.70 -0.97
C ALA A 45 22.81 2.80 -2.44
N VAL A 46 21.90 2.57 -3.40
CA VAL A 46 22.19 2.73 -4.83
C VAL A 46 22.43 4.21 -5.18
N GLU A 47 21.59 5.13 -4.69
CA GLU A 47 21.74 6.57 -4.93
C GLU A 47 23.05 7.12 -4.38
N LEU A 48 23.41 6.74 -3.15
CA LEU A 48 24.69 7.08 -2.53
C LEU A 48 25.89 6.48 -3.27
N ALA A 49 25.72 5.31 -3.89
CA ALA A 49 26.80 4.67 -4.63
C ALA A 49 26.98 5.28 -6.04
N VAL A 50 25.88 5.63 -6.71
CA VAL A 50 25.87 6.28 -8.02
C VAL A 50 26.42 7.70 -7.94
N SER A 51 26.03 8.48 -6.93
CA SER A 51 26.52 9.86 -6.72
C SER A 51 28.03 9.96 -6.47
N ARG A 52 28.68 8.85 -6.09
CA ARG A 52 30.14 8.77 -5.85
C ARG A 52 30.95 8.41 -7.09
N ILE A 53 30.31 8.05 -8.21
CA ILE A 53 31.01 7.83 -9.48
C ILE A 53 31.25 9.21 -10.13
N ALA A 54 32.46 9.73 -9.96
CA ALA A 54 32.93 10.90 -10.69
C ALA A 54 33.34 10.48 -12.11
N GLY A 55 32.49 10.74 -13.10
CA GLY A 55 32.87 10.73 -14.52
C GLY A 55 33.06 9.34 -15.14
N GLY A 56 32.08 8.92 -15.94
CA GLY A 56 32.13 7.70 -16.75
C GLY A 56 30.93 6.81 -16.48
N GLY A 57 29.80 7.15 -17.10
CA GLY A 57 28.62 6.30 -17.11
C GLY A 57 28.93 5.03 -17.90
N ASP A 58 29.00 3.90 -17.20
CA ASP A 58 28.92 2.60 -17.83
C ASP A 58 27.50 2.47 -18.41
N ASP A 59 27.38 2.35 -19.74
CA ASP A 59 26.07 2.28 -20.42
C ASP A 59 25.21 1.16 -19.85
N ALA A 60 25.82 0.05 -19.43
CA ALA A 60 25.12 -1.07 -18.79
C ALA A 60 24.54 -0.69 -17.42
N LEU A 61 25.23 0.17 -16.66
CA LEU A 61 24.74 0.68 -15.38
C LEU A 61 23.60 1.68 -15.59
N VAL A 62 23.70 2.54 -16.61
CA VAL A 62 22.63 3.49 -16.96
C VAL A 62 21.37 2.75 -17.38
N GLU A 63 21.49 1.73 -18.23
CA GLU A 63 20.37 0.87 -18.63
C GLU A 63 19.72 0.19 -17.43
N MET A 64 20.53 -0.36 -16.52
CA MET A 64 20.04 -1.04 -15.32
C MET A 64 19.28 -0.09 -14.37
N LEU A 65 19.78 1.14 -14.18
CA LEU A 65 19.10 2.16 -13.39
C LEU A 65 17.80 2.64 -14.05
N SER A 66 17.79 2.75 -15.38
CA SER A 66 16.58 3.07 -16.15
C SER A 66 15.49 2.00 -15.96
N MET A 67 15.87 0.72 -16.04
CA MET A 67 14.97 -0.41 -15.78
C MET A 67 14.39 -0.37 -14.36
N ILE A 68 15.23 -0.06 -13.36
CA ILE A 68 14.79 0.09 -11.96
C ILE A 68 13.73 1.19 -11.85
N ASN A 69 13.99 2.35 -12.46
CA ASN A 69 13.09 3.51 -12.38
C ASN A 69 11.74 3.22 -13.04
N GLU A 70 11.74 2.67 -14.26
CA GLU A 70 10.53 2.25 -14.97
C GLU A 70 9.70 1.25 -14.16
N LYS A 71 10.36 0.27 -13.54
CA LYS A 71 9.69 -0.77 -12.77
C LYS A 71 9.15 -0.25 -11.44
N ALA A 72 9.89 0.62 -10.77
CA ALA A 72 9.45 1.31 -9.56
C ALA A 72 8.22 2.19 -9.84
N LYS A 73 8.22 2.93 -10.95
CA LYS A 73 7.09 3.77 -11.38
C LYS A 73 5.82 2.93 -11.60
N ARG A 74 5.91 1.82 -12.34
CA ARG A 74 4.77 0.92 -12.56
C ARG A 74 4.20 0.35 -11.26
N ASN A 75 5.07 -0.05 -10.33
CA ASN A 75 4.63 -0.55 -9.02
C ASN A 75 3.95 0.57 -8.20
N ALA A 76 4.46 1.81 -8.26
CA ALA A 76 3.86 2.95 -7.58
C ALA A 76 2.46 3.29 -8.12
N GLU A 77 2.27 3.25 -9.44
CA GLU A 77 0.96 3.41 -10.09
C GLU A 77 -0.03 2.33 -9.63
N GLN A 78 0.40 1.07 -9.55
CA GLN A 78 -0.42 -0.03 -9.04
C GLN A 78 -0.80 0.16 -7.56
N LEU A 79 0.15 0.57 -6.72
CA LEU A 79 -0.10 0.88 -5.31
C LEU A 79 -1.09 2.04 -5.15
N ALA A 80 -0.97 3.08 -5.98
CA ALA A 80 -1.91 4.20 -5.98
C ALA A 80 -3.33 3.75 -6.33
N ALA A 81 -3.49 2.90 -7.35
CA ALA A 81 -4.79 2.32 -7.71
C ALA A 81 -5.38 1.47 -6.58
N VAL A 82 -4.55 0.64 -5.92
CA VAL A 82 -4.97 -0.16 -4.75
C VAL A 82 -5.42 0.75 -3.60
N LYS A 83 -4.65 1.80 -3.29
CA LYS A 83 -4.99 2.78 -2.25
C LYS A 83 -6.34 3.44 -2.54
N GLN A 84 -6.60 3.82 -3.78
CA GLN A 84 -7.87 4.41 -4.17
C GLN A 84 -9.04 3.43 -3.97
N GLY A 85 -8.86 2.16 -4.34
CA GLY A 85 -9.85 1.11 -4.08
C GLY A 85 -10.17 0.94 -2.59
N PHE A 86 -9.17 1.04 -1.70
CA PHE A 86 -9.41 1.01 -0.25
C PHE A 86 -10.19 2.22 0.25
N LEU A 87 -9.90 3.43 -0.27
CA LEU A 87 -10.63 4.63 0.09
C LEU A 87 -12.10 4.54 -0.34
N ASP A 88 -12.36 4.03 -1.54
CA ASP A 88 -13.73 3.85 -2.03
C ASP A 88 -14.48 2.76 -1.26
N ALA A 89 -13.82 1.64 -0.92
CA ALA A 89 -14.40 0.62 -0.06
C ALA A 89 -14.75 1.17 1.33
N ARG A 90 -13.87 1.98 1.92
CA ARG A 90 -14.11 2.64 3.20
C ARG A 90 -15.32 3.57 3.14
N ARG A 91 -15.42 4.42 2.11
CA ARG A 91 -16.59 5.29 1.90
C ARG A 91 -17.89 4.51 1.79
N ARG A 92 -17.88 3.34 1.12
CA ARG A 92 -19.05 2.46 1.03
C ARG A 92 -19.43 1.90 2.41
N ILE A 93 -18.47 1.48 3.21
CA ILE A 93 -18.73 0.99 4.57
C ILE A 93 -19.30 2.10 5.45
N GLU A 94 -18.74 3.31 5.37
CA GLU A 94 -19.24 4.47 6.11
C GLU A 94 -20.68 4.82 5.68
N ALA A 95 -20.99 4.77 4.38
CA ALA A 95 -22.34 4.99 3.86
C ALA A 95 -23.33 3.90 4.32
N ILE A 96 -22.91 2.63 4.38
CA ILE A 96 -23.73 1.53 4.92
C ILE A 96 -23.99 1.76 6.41
N ALA A 97 -22.96 2.07 7.19
CA ALA A 97 -23.10 2.33 8.62
C ALA A 97 -24.01 3.54 8.90
N GLU A 98 -23.91 4.60 8.09
CA GLU A 98 -24.78 5.76 8.17
C GLU A 98 -26.23 5.40 7.79
N ALA A 99 -26.42 4.59 6.75
CA ALA A 99 -27.74 4.09 6.36
C ALA A 99 -28.37 3.23 7.45
N GLU A 100 -27.62 2.31 8.08
CA GLU A 100 -28.08 1.50 9.22
C GLU A 100 -28.43 2.35 10.44
N ALA A 101 -27.62 3.37 10.75
CA ALA A 101 -27.90 4.29 11.85
C ALA A 101 -29.17 5.14 11.61
N LYS A 102 -29.40 5.55 10.35
CA LYS A 102 -30.59 6.30 9.92
C LYS A 102 -31.83 5.39 9.79
N SER A 103 -31.67 4.14 9.40
CA SER A 103 -32.76 3.17 9.23
C SER A 103 -33.22 2.51 10.53
N GLY A 104 -32.76 3.00 11.69
CA GLY A 104 -32.92 2.35 13.00
C GLY A 104 -34.26 1.65 13.17
N LEU A 105 -34.23 0.36 13.52
CA LEU A 105 -35.37 -0.56 13.63
C LEU A 105 -36.68 0.17 13.92
N TYR A 106 -37.54 0.33 12.91
CA TYR A 106 -38.85 0.90 13.10
C TYR A 106 -39.83 -0.23 13.46
N SER A 107 -40.73 0.01 14.41
CA SER A 107 -41.84 -0.92 14.68
C SER A 107 -42.78 -0.96 13.47
N ALA A 108 -43.67 -1.95 13.41
CA ALA A 108 -44.70 -2.04 12.36
C ALA A 108 -45.59 -0.77 12.26
N GLY A 109 -45.58 0.10 13.28
CA GLY A 109 -46.26 1.40 13.29
C GLY A 109 -45.38 2.61 12.90
N GLY A 110 -44.18 2.41 12.38
CA GLY A 110 -43.30 3.50 11.89
C GLY A 110 -42.60 4.32 12.98
N GLN A 111 -42.65 3.89 14.25
CA GLN A 111 -41.91 4.52 15.33
C GLN A 111 -40.51 3.91 15.47
N ARG A 112 -39.48 4.76 15.61
CA ARG A 112 -38.10 4.32 15.81
C ARG A 112 -38.00 3.57 17.14
N ILE A 113 -37.62 2.30 17.12
CA ILE A 113 -37.35 1.48 18.31
C ILE A 113 -36.03 1.98 18.89
N ALA A 114 -36.08 3.08 19.64
CA ALA A 114 -34.97 3.49 20.47
C ALA A 114 -34.68 2.35 21.45
N ALA A 115 -33.51 1.73 21.27
CA ALA A 115 -32.91 0.67 22.07
C ALA A 115 -33.71 0.29 23.33
N ALA A 116 -34.44 -0.83 23.24
CA ALA A 116 -35.10 -1.51 24.36
C ALA A 116 -34.11 -2.06 25.44
N ARG A 117 -32.93 -1.44 25.59
CA ARG A 117 -31.97 -1.70 26.68
C ARG A 117 -32.10 -0.72 27.84
N SER A 118 -32.86 0.37 27.72
CA SER A 118 -33.07 1.34 28.82
C SER A 118 -34.33 1.08 29.66
N ALA A 119 -35.36 0.45 29.10
CA ALA A 119 -36.67 0.28 29.78
C ALA A 119 -36.77 -0.94 30.72
N VAL A 120 -35.77 -1.83 30.73
CA VAL A 120 -35.74 -2.98 31.67
C VAL A 120 -35.11 -2.59 33.01
N ALA A 121 -34.41 -1.45 33.09
CA ALA A 121 -33.79 -0.96 34.33
C ALA A 121 -34.75 -0.20 35.27
N SER A 122 -35.98 0.10 34.84
CA SER A 122 -36.98 0.83 35.64
C SER A 122 -38.20 0.00 36.03
N ARG A 123 -38.15 -1.32 35.83
CA ARG A 123 -39.16 -2.30 36.29
C ARG A 123 -38.48 -3.46 37.02
N SER A 124 -37.81 -3.19 38.13
CA SER A 124 -37.47 -4.19 39.14
C SER A 124 -37.28 -3.50 40.49
N VAL A 125 -38.35 -3.53 41.28
CA VAL A 125 -38.45 -3.35 42.75
C VAL A 125 -38.09 -1.98 43.32
#